data_AF-A0A822F438-F1
#
_entry.id   AF-A0A822F438-F1
#
_cell.length_a   1.000
_cell.length_b   1.000
_cell.length_c   1.000
_cell.angle_alpha   90.00
_cell.angle_beta   90.00
_cell.angle_gamma   90.00
#
_symmetry.space_group_name_H-M   'P 1'
#
loop_
_entity.id
_entity.type
_entity.pdbx_description
1 polymer ?
#
loop_
_entity_poly.entity_id
_entity_poly.type
_entity_poly.pdbx_seq_one_letter_code
_entity_poly.pdbx_strand_id
1 'polypeptide(L)'
;GCNIHNGSWNYGRHGPDVWAEICSTCGGRRQSPINIQTTCTVYENFHPFSLTPAHNETLSFTLNNNGHTITAESTDAKISLTGRNLDGIFSLVSFHLHWGPNHNTGSEHQV
;
A
#
# COMPACT_ATOMS: atom_id res chain seq x y z
N GLY A 1 -6.68 -17.04 -3.17
CA GLY A 1 -5.79 -16.12 -2.44
C GLY A 1 -4.60 -16.89 -1.93
N CYS A 2 -3.44 -16.27 -1.89
CA CYS A 2 -2.24 -16.86 -1.33
C CYS A 2 -2.43 -17.12 0.17
N ASN A 3 -2.52 -18.40 0.55
CA ASN A 3 -2.68 -18.80 1.95
C ASN A 3 -1.29 -18.96 2.55
N ILE A 4 -0.78 -17.92 3.20
CA ILE A 4 0.56 -17.87 3.82
C ILE A 4 0.64 -18.73 5.10
N HIS A 5 -0.14 -19.80 5.20
CA HIS A 5 -0.25 -20.63 6.39
C HIS A 5 0.85 -21.71 6.50
N ASN A 6 1.89 -21.68 5.64
CA ASN A 6 2.97 -22.68 5.70
C ASN A 6 4.38 -22.17 5.38
N GLY A 7 4.60 -20.85 5.31
CA GLY A 7 5.92 -20.26 5.10
C GLY A 7 5.97 -18.83 5.63
N SER A 8 6.86 -18.54 6.60
CA SER A 8 7.01 -17.19 7.14
C SER A 8 7.80 -16.31 6.15
N TRP A 9 7.12 -15.36 5.52
CA TRP A 9 7.74 -14.31 4.73
C TRP A 9 8.38 -13.25 5.65
N ASN A 10 9.43 -12.59 5.17
CA ASN A 10 10.04 -11.43 5.84
C ASN A 10 10.84 -10.61 4.82
N TYR A 11 11.60 -9.62 5.28
CA TYR A 11 12.54 -8.82 4.48
C TYR A 11 14.01 -9.27 4.65
N GLY A 12 14.23 -10.44 5.23
CA GLY A 12 15.55 -11.03 5.47
C GLY A 12 15.77 -12.28 4.60
N ARG A 13 16.06 -13.42 5.24
CA ARG A 13 16.37 -14.68 4.53
C ARG A 13 15.20 -15.24 3.71
N HIS A 14 13.95 -14.94 4.09
CA HIS A 14 12.77 -15.25 3.28
C HIS A 14 12.24 -13.96 2.64
N GLY A 15 13.16 -13.23 2.02
CA GLY A 15 12.95 -11.92 1.40
C GLY A 15 12.13 -11.96 0.10
N PRO A 16 11.84 -10.79 -0.48
CA PRO A 16 11.05 -10.65 -1.71
C PRO A 16 11.49 -11.56 -2.86
N ASP A 17 12.79 -11.82 -3.01
CA ASP A 17 13.36 -12.65 -4.08
C ASP A 17 12.84 -14.10 -4.08
N VAL A 18 12.38 -14.61 -2.92
CA VAL A 18 11.88 -15.99 -2.78
C VAL A 18 10.39 -16.06 -2.44
N TRP A 19 9.68 -14.91 -2.38
CA TRP A 19 8.24 -14.92 -2.06
C TRP A 19 7.41 -15.70 -3.09
N ALA A 20 7.85 -15.78 -4.34
CA ALA A 20 7.18 -16.57 -5.37
C ALA A 20 7.14 -18.09 -5.08
N GLU A 21 8.07 -18.60 -4.25
CA GLU A 21 8.10 -20.01 -3.84
C GLU A 21 7.00 -20.33 -2.81
N ILE A 22 6.68 -19.37 -1.95
CA ILE A 22 5.61 -19.47 -0.94
C ILE A 22 4.26 -19.08 -1.56
N CYS A 23 4.30 -18.15 -2.50
CA CYS A 23 3.15 -17.42 -3.00
C CYS A 23 3.30 -17.18 -4.51
N SER A 24 2.81 -18.11 -5.34
CA SER A 24 3.02 -18.05 -6.79
C SER A 24 2.58 -16.74 -7.45
N THR A 25 1.61 -16.03 -6.86
CA THR A 25 1.17 -14.71 -7.33
C THR A 25 2.24 -13.63 -7.23
N CYS A 26 3.21 -13.76 -6.31
CA CYS A 26 4.36 -12.84 -6.20
C CYS A 26 5.29 -12.92 -7.42
N GLY A 27 5.27 -14.02 -8.18
CA GLY A 27 5.96 -14.15 -9.47
C GLY A 27 5.13 -13.69 -10.68
N GLY A 28 4.03 -12.97 -10.45
CA GLY A 28 3.12 -12.52 -11.51
C GLY A 28 3.67 -11.37 -12.37
N ARG A 29 2.93 -11.01 -13.43
CA ARG A 29 3.33 -9.94 -14.38
C ARG A 29 2.83 -8.53 -14.03
N ARG A 30 2.11 -8.39 -12.92
CA ARG A 30 1.48 -7.13 -12.47
C ARG A 30 1.75 -6.91 -10.98
N GLN A 31 3.03 -6.98 -10.60
CA GLN A 31 3.45 -6.73 -9.22
C GLN A 31 3.74 -5.24 -9.01
N SER A 32 3.59 -4.82 -7.77
CA SER A 32 4.10 -3.54 -7.25
C SER A 32 5.22 -3.85 -6.25
N PRO A 33 6.12 -2.89 -5.95
CA PRO A 33 6.21 -1.54 -6.53
C PRO A 33 6.77 -1.52 -7.96
N ILE A 34 6.71 -0.34 -8.59
CA ILE A 34 7.35 -0.05 -9.88
C ILE A 34 8.14 1.27 -9.84
N ASN A 35 9.09 1.42 -10.75
CA ASN A 35 9.70 2.70 -11.06
C ASN A 35 8.82 3.46 -12.07
N ILE A 36 8.36 4.66 -11.71
CA ILE A 36 7.48 5.49 -12.53
C ILE A 36 8.32 6.38 -13.43
N GLN A 37 8.65 5.89 -14.63
CA GLN A 37 9.32 6.70 -15.63
C GLN A 37 8.38 7.77 -16.18
N THR A 38 8.49 9.00 -15.68
CA THR A 38 7.58 10.11 -16.03
C THR A 38 7.47 10.37 -17.53
N THR A 39 8.55 10.17 -18.29
CA THR A 39 8.58 10.29 -19.77
C THR A 39 7.77 9.23 -20.51
N CYS A 40 7.45 8.11 -19.86
CA CYS A 40 6.63 7.03 -20.43
C CYS A 40 5.18 7.06 -19.95
N THR A 41 4.78 8.08 -19.18
CA THR A 41 3.41 8.21 -18.71
C THR A 41 2.48 8.72 -19.81
N VAL A 42 1.24 8.24 -19.79
CA VAL A 42 0.17 8.75 -20.66
C VAL A 42 -0.65 9.75 -19.86
N TYR A 43 -0.76 10.97 -20.39
CA TYR A 43 -1.64 11.96 -19.80
C TYR A 43 -3.10 11.58 -20.03
N GLU A 44 -3.84 11.47 -18.94
CA GLU A 44 -5.27 11.20 -18.94
C GLU A 44 -5.96 12.22 -18.03
N ASN A 45 -7.02 12.84 -18.52
CA ASN A 45 -7.78 13.82 -17.75
C ASN A 45 -8.86 13.11 -16.93
N PHE A 46 -8.51 12.74 -15.70
CA PHE A 46 -9.48 12.17 -14.77
C PHE A 46 -10.18 13.25 -13.93
N HIS A 47 -11.45 13.02 -13.61
CA HIS A 47 -12.09 13.75 -12.53
C HIS A 47 -11.28 13.60 -11.21
N PRO A 48 -11.23 14.65 -10.37
CA PRO A 48 -10.48 14.58 -9.13
C PRO A 48 -11.02 13.50 -8.19
N PHE A 49 -10.17 13.07 -7.27
CA PHE A 49 -10.62 12.30 -6.13
C PHE A 49 -11.59 13.12 -5.27
N SER A 50 -12.59 12.45 -4.70
CA SER A 50 -13.52 13.02 -3.73
C SER A 50 -13.39 12.28 -2.41
N LEU A 51 -13.13 13.04 -1.35
CA LEU A 51 -13.02 12.52 0.03
C LEU A 51 -14.20 13.03 0.86
N THR A 52 -14.67 12.23 1.82
CA THR A 52 -15.64 12.71 2.82
C THR A 52 -15.05 13.88 3.63
N PRO A 53 -15.86 14.82 4.16
CA PRO A 53 -15.36 15.99 4.90
C PRO A 53 -14.42 15.66 6.07
N ALA A 54 -14.57 14.47 6.65
CA ALA A 54 -13.75 13.95 7.73
C ALA A 54 -12.24 13.91 7.43
N HIS A 55 -11.81 14.00 6.17
CA HIS A 55 -10.37 14.05 5.83
C HIS A 55 -9.65 15.29 6.37
N ASN A 56 -10.39 16.35 6.75
CA ASN A 56 -9.84 17.56 7.37
C ASN A 56 -10.11 17.65 8.88
N GLU A 57 -10.59 16.56 9.48
CA GLU A 57 -10.86 16.48 10.91
C GLU A 57 -9.72 15.79 11.66
N THR A 58 -9.64 16.02 12.97
CA THR A 58 -8.79 15.21 13.85
C THR A 58 -9.45 13.86 14.07
N LEU A 59 -8.79 12.79 13.62
CA LEU A 59 -9.28 11.42 13.75
C LEU A 59 -8.36 10.59 14.65
N SER A 60 -8.93 9.58 15.29
CA SER A 60 -8.22 8.63 16.13
C SER A 60 -7.86 7.38 15.34
N PHE A 61 -6.65 6.86 15.60
CA PHE A 61 -6.16 5.61 15.02
C PHE A 61 -5.54 4.73 16.11
N THR A 62 -5.70 3.42 15.97
CA THR A 62 -4.97 2.44 16.77
C THR A 62 -3.67 2.11 16.07
N LEU A 63 -2.54 2.30 16.76
CA LEU A 63 -1.22 1.97 16.22
C LEU A 63 -0.81 0.56 16.61
N ASN A 64 -0.33 -0.21 15.64
CA ASN A 64 0.17 -1.57 15.84
C ASN A 64 1.52 -1.76 15.14
N ASN A 65 2.49 -2.35 15.85
CA ASN A 65 3.72 -2.84 15.25
C ASN A 65 3.58 -4.35 15.03
N ASN A 66 3.43 -4.77 13.77
CA ASN A 66 3.23 -6.17 13.42
C ASN A 66 4.54 -6.92 13.09
N GLY A 67 5.70 -6.31 13.37
CA GLY A 67 7.02 -6.86 13.05
C GLY A 67 7.51 -6.59 11.63
N HIS A 68 6.64 -6.06 10.75
CA HIS A 68 6.97 -5.72 9.37
C HIS A 68 6.79 -4.22 9.06
N THR A 69 5.83 -3.58 9.72
CA THR A 69 5.49 -2.17 9.59
C THR A 69 4.83 -1.65 10.87
N ILE A 70 4.72 -0.33 10.99
CA ILE A 70 3.69 0.30 11.82
C ILE A 70 2.42 0.41 10.98
N THR A 71 1.31 -0.10 11.50
CA THR A 71 -0.03 0.05 10.93
C THR A 71 -0.83 1.00 11.80
N ALA A 72 -1.53 1.95 11.20
CA ALA A 72 -2.51 2.82 11.83
C ALA A 72 -3.91 2.41 11.35
N GLU A 73 -4.69 1.83 12.25
CA GLU A 73 -6.04 1.32 11.98
C GLU A 73 -7.08 2.38 12.35
N SER A 74 -8.00 2.68 11.43
CA SER A 74 -9.06 3.64 11.69
C SER A 74 -10.05 3.07 12.70
N THR A 75 -10.44 3.88 13.69
CA THR A 75 -11.41 3.45 14.71
C THR A 75 -12.86 3.52 14.25
N ASP A 76 -13.15 4.32 13.23
CA ASP A 76 -14.53 4.63 12.81
C ASP A 76 -14.74 4.68 11.28
N ALA A 77 -13.69 4.49 10.48
CA ALA A 77 -13.72 4.46 9.01
C ALA A 77 -14.44 5.67 8.37
N LYS A 78 -14.38 6.85 9.00
CA LYS A 78 -15.08 8.07 8.54
C LYS A 78 -14.60 8.63 7.21
N ILE A 79 -13.36 8.33 6.82
CA ILE A 79 -12.81 8.75 5.53
C ILE A 79 -13.23 7.73 4.46
N SER A 80 -13.90 8.20 3.41
CA SER A 80 -14.13 7.41 2.19
C SER A 80 -13.69 8.18 0.95
N LEU A 81 -13.21 7.44 -0.03
CA LEU A 81 -12.66 7.90 -1.30
C LEU A 81 -13.54 7.44 -2.47
N THR A 82 -13.87 8.37 -3.35
CA THR A 82 -14.57 8.11 -4.63
C THR A 82 -13.93 8.92 -5.76
N GLY A 83 -14.44 8.73 -6.97
CA GLY A 83 -14.04 9.51 -8.15
C GLY A 83 -12.83 8.94 -8.88
N ARG A 84 -12.25 9.76 -9.76
CA ARG A 84 -11.23 9.33 -10.74
C ARG A 84 -11.73 8.15 -11.59
N ASN A 85 -11.05 7.00 -11.52
CA ASN A 85 -11.40 5.76 -12.22
C ASN A 85 -11.70 4.62 -11.24
N LEU A 86 -12.16 4.96 -10.03
CA LEU A 86 -12.55 3.99 -9.01
C LEU A 86 -14.00 3.56 -9.22
N ASP A 87 -14.21 2.26 -9.42
CA ASP A 87 -15.54 1.66 -9.54
C ASP A 87 -16.13 1.35 -8.15
N GLY A 88 -16.38 2.40 -7.37
CA GLY A 88 -16.99 2.27 -6.04
C GLY A 88 -16.57 3.32 -5.01
N ILE A 89 -17.03 3.07 -3.78
CA ILE A 89 -16.71 3.86 -2.59
C ILE A 89 -15.75 3.05 -1.73
N PHE A 90 -14.59 3.63 -1.41
CA PHE A 90 -13.53 2.95 -0.68
C PHE A 90 -13.30 3.64 0.67
N SER A 91 -13.53 2.92 1.78
CA SER A 91 -13.31 3.47 3.13
C SER A 91 -11.88 3.24 3.60
N LEU A 92 -11.30 4.23 4.30
CA LEU A 92 -10.01 4.10 4.96
C LEU A 92 -10.13 3.19 6.18
N VAL A 93 -9.65 1.96 6.05
CA VAL A 93 -9.58 1.00 7.16
C VAL A 93 -8.25 1.07 7.91
N SER A 94 -7.15 1.27 7.19
CA SER A 94 -5.82 1.44 7.77
C SER A 94 -4.84 2.04 6.75
N PHE A 95 -3.71 2.53 7.24
CA PHE A 95 -2.51 2.79 6.45
C PHE A 95 -1.26 2.29 7.18
N HIS A 96 -0.18 2.12 6.45
CA HIS A 96 1.11 1.68 6.99
C HIS A 96 2.26 2.35 6.24
N LEU A 97 3.48 2.20 6.73
CA LEU A 97 4.64 2.93 6.23
C LEU A 97 5.75 1.97 5.81
N HIS A 98 6.49 2.35 4.78
CA HIS A 98 7.76 1.73 4.40
C HIS A 98 8.87 2.76 4.60
N TRP A 99 10.01 2.31 5.14
CA TRP A 99 11.16 3.16 5.39
C TRP A 99 12.46 2.38 5.27
N GLY A 100 13.56 3.10 5.06
CA GLY A 100 14.90 2.55 4.92
C GLY A 100 15.76 2.88 6.12
N PRO A 101 16.99 2.35 6.16
CA PRO A 101 17.94 2.61 7.24
C PRO A 101 18.52 4.04 7.20
N ASN A 102 18.28 4.81 6.14
CA ASN A 102 18.81 6.16 5.95
C ASN A 102 17.92 7.02 5.04
N HIS A 103 18.24 8.31 4.92
CA HIS A 103 17.46 9.27 4.14
C HIS A 103 17.44 9.04 2.62
N ASN A 104 18.31 8.18 2.09
CA ASN A 104 18.44 7.94 0.65
C ASN A 104 17.64 6.70 0.19
N THR A 105 17.03 5.96 1.13
CA THR A 105 16.36 4.67 0.85
C THR A 105 15.09 4.54 1.68
N GLY A 106 14.12 3.75 1.21
CA GLY A 106 12.96 3.37 2.03
C GLY A 106 11.61 3.41 1.34
N SER A 107 11.47 4.20 0.28
CA SER A 107 10.28 4.12 -0.56
C SER A 107 10.27 2.81 -1.33
N GLU A 108 9.08 2.24 -1.53
CA GLU A 108 8.92 1.10 -2.43
C GLU A 108 8.88 1.56 -3.90
N HIS A 109 8.07 2.57 -4.21
CA HIS A 109 8.03 3.20 -5.53
C HIS A 109 9.15 4.23 -5.71
N GLN A 110 9.51 4.47 -6.97
CA GLN A 110 10.48 5.48 -7.42
C GLN A 110 9.88 6.30 -8.57
N VAL A 111 10.47 7.47 -8.85
CA VAL A 111 10.09 8.40 -9.92
C VAL A 111 11.34 8.83 -10.69
#